data_AF-A0A1I4X9E8-F1
#
_entry.id   AF-A0A1I4X9E8-F1
#
_cell.length_a   1.000
_cell.length_b   1.000
_cell.length_c   1.000
_cell.angle_alpha   90.00
_cell.angle_beta   90.00
_cell.angle_gamma   90.00
#
_symmetry.space_group_name_H-M   'P 1'
#
loop_
_entity.id
_entity.type
_entity.pdbx_description
1 polymer ?
#
loop_
_entity_poly.entity_id
_entity_poly.type
_entity_poly.pdbx_seq_one_letter_code
_entity_poly.pdbx_strand_id
1 'polypeptide(L)'
;MSIKHFILLSIVYLLVTFGTLIHAANLFVPAYFHPSNQPIFWSHLVEAAQTVPTTVIFNPDNGPGISADPSFTNAIDRVREAGGKVIAYVKSNYGERPMDNILQ
;
A
#
# COMPACT_ATOMS: atom_id res chain seq x y z
N MET A 1 -15.05 29.95 41.35
CA MET A 1 -14.54 29.17 40.20
C MET A 1 -15.11 29.76 38.92
N SER A 2 -14.25 30.25 38.02
CA SER A 2 -14.66 31.10 36.88
C SER A 2 -14.98 30.27 35.63
N ILE A 3 -16.13 30.56 35.02
CA ILE A 3 -16.71 30.00 33.78
C ILE A 3 -15.74 29.86 32.60
N LYS A 4 -14.66 30.65 32.60
CA LYS A 4 -13.61 30.64 31.55
C LYS A 4 -12.88 29.30 31.44
N HIS A 5 -12.76 28.52 32.52
CA HIS A 5 -12.07 27.22 32.49
C HIS A 5 -12.94 26.12 31.85
N PHE A 6 -14.26 26.20 31.97
CA PHE A 6 -15.17 25.23 31.35
C PHE A 6 -15.24 25.40 29.82
N ILE A 7 -15.22 26.65 29.33
CA ILE A 7 -15.30 26.93 27.89
C ILE A 7 -14.00 26.52 27.18
N LEU A 8 -12.83 26.70 27.82
CA LEU A 8 -11.54 26.32 27.23
C LEU A 8 -11.36 24.79 27.10
N LEU A 9 -11.82 24.02 28.10
CA LEU A 9 -11.80 22.55 28.02
C LEU A 9 -12.76 22.00 26.97
N SER A 10 -13.89 22.68 26.73
CA SER A 10 -14.91 22.25 25.75
C SER A 10 -14.40 22.36 24.31
N ILE A 11 -13.63 23.40 23.99
CA ILE A 11 -13.07 23.64 22.64
C ILE A 11 -11.95 22.64 22.32
N VAL A 12 -11.11 22.29 23.30
CA VAL A 12 -10.07 21.26 23.13
C VAL A 12 -10.70 19.87 22.95
N TYR A 13 -11.77 19.54 23.67
CA TYR A 13 -12.46 18.26 23.50
C TYR A 13 -13.16 18.17 22.13
N LEU A 14 -13.76 19.27 21.67
CA LEU A 14 -14.41 19.33 20.36
C LEU A 14 -13.41 19.19 19.20
N LEU A 15 -12.20 19.76 19.30
CA LEU A 15 -11.14 19.59 18.30
C LEU A 15 -10.58 18.15 18.24
N VAL A 16 -10.62 17.40 19.35
CA VAL A 16 -10.11 16.02 19.42
C VAL A 16 -11.13 14.99 18.90
N THR A 17 -12.43 15.29 18.92
CA THR A 17 -13.49 14.33 18.52
C THR A 17 -13.96 14.45 17.08
N PHE A 18 -13.54 15.47 16.33
CA PHE A 18 -13.80 15.62 14.88
C PHE A 18 -12.59 15.20 14.02
N GLY A 19 -11.80 14.23 14.48
CA GLY A 19 -10.98 13.44 13.59
C GLY A 19 -11.92 12.68 12.65
N THR A 20 -12.21 13.28 11.50
CA THR A 20 -13.06 12.69 10.48
C THR A 20 -12.58 11.28 10.18
N LEU A 21 -13.47 10.29 10.32
CA LEU A 21 -13.27 8.94 9.77
C LEU A 21 -13.36 8.98 8.23
N ILE A 22 -12.73 9.97 7.59
CA ILE A 22 -12.49 9.94 6.15
C ILE A 22 -11.30 9.01 5.97
N HIS A 23 -11.59 7.72 5.85
CA HIS A 23 -10.64 6.81 5.25
C HIS A 23 -10.55 7.20 3.78
N ALA A 24 -9.45 7.82 3.38
CA ALA A 24 -9.16 8.05 1.98
C ALA A 24 -9.28 6.71 1.23
N ALA A 25 -9.93 6.73 0.07
CA ALA A 25 -10.04 5.53 -0.76
C ALA A 25 -8.62 5.01 -1.07
N ASN A 26 -8.38 3.74 -0.79
CA ASN A 26 -7.09 3.13 -1.06
C ASN A 26 -6.93 2.91 -2.56
N LEU A 27 -5.87 3.48 -3.15
CA LEU A 27 -5.48 3.19 -4.52
C LEU A 27 -4.92 1.76 -4.57
N PHE A 28 -5.66 0.85 -5.18
CA PHE A 28 -5.31 -0.57 -5.27
C PHE A 28 -4.91 -0.92 -6.71
N VAL A 29 -3.62 -1.18 -6.96
CA VAL A 29 -3.06 -1.29 -8.33
C VAL A 29 -2.46 -2.68 -8.59
N PRO A 30 -2.96 -3.44 -9.57
CA PRO A 30 -2.24 -4.59 -10.12
C PRO A 30 -1.10 -4.12 -11.03
N ALA A 31 0.08 -3.93 -10.46
CA ALA A 31 1.28 -3.50 -11.17
C ALA A 31 1.98 -4.68 -11.85
N TYR A 32 1.33 -5.25 -12.86
CA TYR A 32 1.83 -6.40 -13.63
C TYR A 32 2.77 -6.00 -14.77
N PHE A 33 3.23 -4.75 -14.74
CA PHE A 33 4.23 -4.23 -15.64
C PHE A 33 5.62 -4.32 -15.03
N HIS A 34 6.57 -4.79 -15.83
CA HIS A 34 7.95 -4.96 -15.38
C HIS A 34 8.63 -3.59 -15.14
N PRO A 35 9.28 -3.35 -13.98
CA PRO A 35 9.92 -2.08 -13.66
C PRO A 35 10.94 -1.61 -14.69
N SER A 36 11.74 -2.53 -15.25
CA SER A 36 12.74 -2.19 -16.28
C SER A 36 12.12 -1.77 -17.61
N ASN A 37 10.92 -2.26 -17.91
CA ASN A 37 10.24 -1.95 -19.18
C ASN A 37 9.37 -0.69 -19.04
N GLN A 38 8.81 -0.46 -17.86
CA GLN A 38 7.89 0.64 -17.57
C GLN A 38 8.25 1.35 -16.25
N PRO A 39 9.46 1.94 -16.15
CA PRO A 39 9.94 2.54 -14.90
C PRO A 39 9.09 3.72 -14.45
N ILE A 40 8.53 4.48 -15.38
CA ILE A 40 7.71 5.66 -15.09
C ILE A 40 6.45 5.31 -14.29
N PHE A 41 5.83 4.15 -14.55
CA PHE A 41 4.63 3.75 -13.81
C PHE A 41 4.96 3.39 -12.36
N TRP A 42 6.13 2.81 -12.10
CA TRP A 42 6.59 2.58 -10.73
C TRP A 42 6.92 3.90 -10.01
N SER A 43 7.45 4.90 -10.70
CA SER A 43 7.62 6.25 -10.13
C SER A 43 6.27 6.88 -9.74
N HIS A 44 5.24 6.76 -10.59
CA HIS A 44 3.90 7.27 -10.24
C HIS A 44 3.30 6.56 -9.01
N LEU A 45 3.57 5.26 -8.83
CA LEU A 45 3.13 4.53 -7.63
C LEU A 45 3.80 5.06 -6.36
N VAL A 46 5.08 5.46 -6.45
CA VAL A 46 5.81 6.11 -5.35
C VAL A 46 5.19 7.46 -5.02
N GLU A 47 4.92 8.30 -6.02
CA GLU A 47 4.26 9.60 -5.84
C GLU A 47 2.85 9.46 -5.25
N ALA A 48 2.09 8.48 -5.73
CA ALA A 48 0.75 8.19 -5.20
C ALA A 48 0.81 7.76 -3.73
N ALA A 49 1.76 6.89 -3.36
CA ALA A 49 1.91 6.42 -1.98
C ALA A 49 2.21 7.54 -0.97
N GLN A 50 2.87 8.62 -1.42
CA GLN A 50 3.11 9.81 -0.59
C GLN A 50 1.86 10.67 -0.38
N THR A 51 0.82 10.49 -1.21
CA THR A 51 -0.35 11.37 -1.26
C THR A 51 -1.62 10.68 -0.76
N VAL A 52 -1.81 9.40 -1.07
CA VAL A 52 -2.99 8.60 -0.70
C VAL A 52 -2.57 7.19 -0.28
N PRO A 53 -3.35 6.53 0.60
CA PRO A 53 -3.14 5.12 0.88
C PRO A 53 -3.08 4.33 -0.43
N THR A 54 -1.96 3.66 -0.67
CA THR A 54 -1.69 2.96 -1.92
C THR A 54 -1.25 1.54 -1.62
N THR A 55 -1.90 0.57 -2.26
CA THR A 55 -1.54 -0.84 -2.21
C THR A 55 -1.25 -1.33 -3.63
N VAL A 56 -0.05 -1.86 -3.82
CA VAL A 56 0.44 -2.38 -5.10
C VAL A 56 0.50 -3.91 -5.04
N ILE A 57 -0.05 -4.56 -6.06
CA ILE A 57 0.16 -6.00 -6.30
C ILE A 57 1.22 -6.15 -7.36
N PHE A 58 2.32 -6.83 -7.06
CA PHE A 58 3.31 -7.18 -8.08
C PHE A 58 3.20 -8.65 -8.46
N ASN A 59 3.51 -8.95 -9.73
CA ASN A 59 3.41 -10.28 -10.29
C ASN A 59 4.53 -10.50 -11.33
N PRO A 60 5.72 -10.96 -10.89
CA PRO A 60 6.84 -11.24 -11.80
C PRO A 60 6.51 -12.33 -12.83
N ASP A 61 5.90 -13.43 -12.39
CA ASP A 61 5.61 -14.58 -13.26
C ASP A 61 4.46 -15.46 -12.74
N ASN A 62 3.25 -14.90 -12.63
CA ASN A 62 2.09 -15.56 -12.01
C ASN A 62 2.38 -16.12 -10.59
N GLY A 63 3.27 -15.45 -9.87
CA GLY A 63 3.94 -15.96 -8.69
C GLY A 63 5.29 -15.25 -8.48
N PRO A 64 6.09 -15.69 -7.49
CA PRO A 64 7.38 -15.10 -7.17
C PRO A 64 8.47 -15.26 -8.24
N GLY A 65 8.25 -16.13 -9.24
CA GLY A 65 9.27 -16.52 -10.21
C GLY A 65 10.26 -17.53 -9.63
N ILE A 66 11.37 -17.76 -10.35
CA ILE A 66 12.42 -18.74 -9.96
C ILE A 66 13.48 -18.09 -9.05
N SER A 67 13.70 -16.79 -9.18
CA SER A 67 14.67 -16.02 -8.41
C SER A 67 14.22 -14.57 -8.27
N ALA A 68 14.70 -13.87 -7.23
CA ALA A 68 14.40 -12.46 -7.04
C ALA A 68 14.96 -11.61 -8.20
N ASP A 69 14.09 -10.85 -8.86
CA ASP A 69 14.48 -9.87 -9.87
C ASP A 69 14.87 -8.54 -9.20
N PRO A 70 16.11 -8.05 -9.38
CA PRO A 70 16.58 -6.81 -8.75
C PRO A 70 15.76 -5.56 -9.09
N SER A 71 15.12 -5.55 -10.26
CA SER A 71 14.30 -4.44 -10.74
C SER A 71 13.00 -4.37 -9.93
N PHE A 72 12.38 -5.52 -9.66
CA PHE A 72 11.23 -5.60 -8.78
C PHE A 72 11.62 -5.28 -7.34
N THR A 73 12.71 -5.84 -6.80
CA THR A 73 13.10 -5.53 -5.41
C THR A 73 13.31 -4.04 -5.21
N ASN A 74 14.05 -3.37 -6.12
CA ASN A 74 14.28 -1.94 -6.03
C ASN A 74 12.97 -1.11 -6.11
N ALA A 75 12.07 -1.45 -7.03
CA ALA A 75 10.82 -0.73 -7.20
C ALA A 75 9.86 -0.94 -6.01
N ILE A 76 9.82 -2.16 -5.47
CA ILE A 76 9.06 -2.51 -4.27
C ILE A 76 9.56 -1.71 -3.07
N ASP A 77 10.88 -1.63 -2.88
CA ASP A 77 11.49 -0.92 -1.76
C ASP A 77 11.15 0.56 -1.82
N ARG A 78 11.24 1.19 -3.00
CA ARG A 78 10.84 2.61 -3.18
C ARG A 78 9.37 2.87 -2.84
N VAL A 79 8.46 1.98 -3.23
CA VAL A 79 7.03 2.12 -2.89
C VAL A 79 6.82 1.99 -1.38
N ARG A 80 7.52 1.04 -0.73
CA ARG A 80 7.46 0.86 0.73
C ARG A 80 8.03 2.06 1.48
N GLU A 81 9.17 2.57 1.06
CA GLU A 81 9.81 3.77 1.61
C GLU A 81 8.90 5.00 1.50
N ALA A 82 8.08 5.07 0.45
CA ALA A 82 7.08 6.11 0.24
C ALA A 82 5.81 5.95 1.08
N GLY A 83 5.71 4.91 1.91
CA GLY A 83 4.54 4.61 2.75
C GLY A 83 3.50 3.71 2.09
N GLY A 84 3.77 3.20 0.89
CA GLY A 84 2.89 2.29 0.16
C GLY A 84 2.95 0.86 0.69
N LYS A 85 1.83 0.15 0.59
CA LYS A 85 1.77 -1.30 0.85
C LYS A 85 2.06 -2.06 -0.44
N VAL A 86 2.85 -3.13 -0.36
CA VAL A 86 3.12 -4.01 -1.49
C VAL A 86 2.78 -5.45 -1.12
N ILE A 87 2.02 -6.13 -1.97
CA ILE A 87 1.64 -7.54 -1.83
C ILE A 87 2.01 -8.34 -3.07
N ALA A 88 2.44 -9.59 -2.87
CA ALA A 88 2.80 -10.49 -3.97
C ALA A 88 1.57 -11.25 -4.48
N TYR A 89 1.46 -11.38 -5.80
CA TYR A 89 0.49 -12.28 -6.40
C TYR A 89 0.99 -13.74 -6.35
N VAL A 90 0.10 -14.67 -5.98
CA VAL A 90 0.36 -16.13 -6.05
C VAL A 90 -0.83 -16.81 -6.71
N LYS A 91 -0.60 -17.48 -7.86
CA LYS A 91 -1.66 -18.22 -8.56
C LYS A 91 -2.05 -19.48 -7.78
N SER A 92 -3.33 -19.60 -7.43
CA SER A 92 -3.93 -20.80 -6.80
C SER A 92 -4.45 -21.83 -7.80
N ASN A 93 -4.59 -21.45 -9.08
CA ASN A 93 -5.19 -22.28 -10.13
C ASN A 93 -6.60 -22.78 -9.78
N TYR A 94 -7.50 -21.85 -9.39
CA TYR A 94 -8.88 -22.17 -8.96
C TYR A 94 -8.96 -23.16 -7.78
N GLY A 95 -7.89 -23.25 -6.97
CA GLY A 95 -7.80 -24.17 -5.84
C GLY A 95 -7.18 -25.53 -6.17
N GLU A 96 -6.73 -25.76 -7.41
CA GLU A 96 -6.11 -27.02 -7.83
C GLU A 96 -4.63 -27.11 -7.45
N ARG A 97 -3.96 -25.97 -7.18
CA ARG A 97 -2.55 -25.98 -6.74
C ARG A 97 -2.49 -26.42 -5.26
N PRO A 98 -1.68 -27.43 -4.90
CA PRO A 98 -1.52 -27.85 -3.51
C PRO A 98 -1.13 -26.68 -2.60
N MET A 99 -1.67 -26.65 -1.37
CA MET A 99 -1.42 -25.56 -0.42
C MET A 99 0.08 -25.40 -0.10
N ASP A 100 0.81 -26.52 0.02
CA ASP A 100 2.26 -26.53 0.23
C ASP A 100 3.04 -25.89 -0.92
N ASN A 101 2.46 -25.82 -2.13
CA ASN A 101 3.05 -25.11 -3.25
C ASN A 101 2.69 -23.62 -3.26
N ILE A 102 1.66 -23.20 -2.51
CA ILE A 102 1.23 -21.80 -2.38
C ILE A 102 1.97 -21.09 -1.23
N LEU A 103 2.24 -21.81 -0.13
CA LEU A 103 2.84 -21.27 1.10
C LEU A 103 4.38 -21.20 1.09
N GLN A 104 5.03 -21.50 -0.04
CA GLN A 104 6.50 -21.48 -0.16
C GLN A 104 7.08 -20.07 -0.12
#